data_AF-A0ABD0P8C1-F1
#
_entry.id   AF-A0ABD0P8C1-F1
#
_cell.length_a   1.000
_cell.length_b   1.000
_cell.length_c   1.000
_cell.angle_alpha   90.00
_cell.angle_beta   90.00
_cell.angle_gamma   90.00
#
_symmetry.space_group_name_H-M   'P 1'
#
loop_
_entity.id
_entity.type
_entity.pdbx_description
1 polymer ?
#
loop_
_entity_poly.entity_id
_entity_poly.type
_entity_poly.pdbx_seq_one_letter_code
_entity_poly.pdbx_strand_id
1 'polypeptide(L)'
;MFRCGQLCSRVFAVEFDLRTEPLYFTLSSNPEVLHHAHQQLFGDNGKLFSLHVHSDNRIEKAQTHAEIKHKLFVTLSRDCDVFEASSFIPDVKNSVVKGFFIRDKSATTLSEDVLKTLQQSKSVCVFSYKREGQYYWQEMLSPVNQVEESSRQFIIPAAAAEHHPSTLNIRNSDVFYCMHEAYEVLQE
;
A
#
# COMPACT_ATOMS: atom_id res chain seq x y z
N MET A 1 -2.02 -8.37 11.59
CA MET A 1 -1.81 -6.98 12.08
C MET A 1 -0.70 -6.20 11.34
N PHE A 2 -1.06 -5.20 10.52
CA PHE A 2 -0.11 -4.22 9.97
C PHE A 2 0.24 -3.22 11.08
N ARG A 3 1.48 -3.25 11.57
CA ARG A 3 1.94 -2.30 12.59
C ARG A 3 2.76 -1.22 11.91
N CYS A 4 2.37 0.05 12.04
CA CYS A 4 3.17 1.17 11.53
C CYS A 4 4.61 1.16 12.07
N GLY A 5 4.85 0.60 13.25
CA GLY A 5 6.20 0.37 13.79
C GLY A 5 7.06 -0.68 13.04
N GLN A 6 6.52 -1.37 12.03
CA GLN A 6 7.24 -2.38 11.23
C GLN A 6 7.41 -1.97 9.76
N LEU A 7 7.11 -0.72 9.39
CA LEU A 7 7.15 -0.25 8.01
C LEU A 7 8.54 -0.46 7.35
N CYS A 8 9.63 -0.26 8.08
CA CYS A 8 11.00 -0.45 7.55
C CYS A 8 11.37 -1.92 7.29
N SER A 9 10.61 -2.90 7.80
CA SER A 9 10.82 -4.33 7.51
C SER A 9 10.07 -4.80 6.26
N ARG A 10 9.27 -3.92 5.65
CA ARG A 10 8.39 -4.24 4.53
C ARG A 10 8.96 -3.74 3.22
N VAL A 11 8.81 -4.57 2.20
CA VAL A 11 8.94 -4.16 0.80
C VAL A 11 7.55 -3.78 0.30
N PHE A 12 7.48 -2.69 -0.44
CA PHE A 12 6.29 -2.17 -1.10
C PHE A 12 6.42 -2.43 -2.59
N ALA A 13 5.31 -2.81 -3.22
CA ALA A 13 5.21 -3.03 -4.65
C ALA A 13 4.03 -2.22 -5.22
N VAL A 14 4.26 -1.53 -6.33
CA VAL A 14 3.23 -0.77 -7.05
C VAL A 14 3.10 -1.33 -8.46
N GLU A 15 1.89 -1.75 -8.84
CA GLU A 15 1.57 -2.38 -10.11
C GLU A 15 0.96 -1.35 -11.07
N PHE A 16 1.70 -0.98 -12.13
CA PHE A 16 1.25 0.02 -13.11
C PHE A 16 0.51 -0.59 -14.29
N ASP A 17 1.04 -1.69 -14.82
CA ASP A 17 0.49 -2.46 -15.94
C ASP A 17 0.70 -3.94 -15.62
N LEU A 18 -0.29 -4.77 -15.99
CA LEU A 18 -0.22 -6.23 -15.95
C LEU A 18 0.94 -6.81 -16.77
N ARG A 19 1.53 -6.02 -17.68
CA ARG A 19 2.63 -6.43 -18.57
C ARG A 19 4.02 -6.05 -18.06
N THR A 20 4.11 -5.23 -17.02
CA THR A 20 5.37 -4.71 -16.50
C THR A 20 5.62 -5.24 -15.10
N GLU A 21 6.89 -5.45 -14.76
CA GLU A 21 7.25 -5.77 -13.38
C GLU A 21 6.81 -4.64 -12.43
N PRO A 22 6.33 -4.97 -11.21
CA PRO A 22 6.00 -3.96 -10.22
C PRO A 22 7.23 -3.15 -9.85
N LEU A 23 7.02 -1.89 -9.47
CA LEU A 23 8.10 -1.09 -8.90
C LEU A 23 8.20 -1.36 -7.41
N TYR A 24 9.37 -1.81 -6.96
CA TYR A 24 9.62 -2.17 -5.57
C TYR A 24 10.40 -1.09 -4.82
N PHE A 25 9.99 -0.77 -3.59
CA PHE A 25 10.72 0.13 -2.70
C PHE A 25 10.62 -0.34 -1.25
N THR A 26 11.54 0.13 -0.41
CA THR A 26 11.50 -0.05 1.04
C THR A 26 11.75 1.29 1.73
N LEU A 27 11.76 1.26 3.06
CA LEU A 27 11.83 2.44 3.91
C LEU A 27 13.06 2.39 4.78
N SER A 28 13.74 3.53 4.88
CA SER A 28 15.00 3.68 5.61
C SER A 28 15.00 4.98 6.41
N SER A 29 15.72 4.99 7.53
CA SER A 29 16.05 6.22 8.24
C SER A 29 17.11 7.05 7.49
N ASN A 30 17.85 6.43 6.58
CA ASN A 30 18.88 7.08 5.77
C ASN A 30 18.32 7.40 4.38
N PRO A 31 18.41 8.65 3.92
CA PRO A 31 17.95 9.03 2.59
C PRO A 31 18.85 8.48 1.48
N GLU A 32 18.26 8.15 0.34
CA GLU A 32 18.97 7.73 -0.87
C GLU A 32 18.40 8.44 -2.09
N VAL A 33 19.25 8.73 -3.08
CA VAL A 33 18.79 9.28 -4.36
C VAL A 33 18.13 8.16 -5.16
N LEU A 34 16.85 8.34 -5.44
CA LEU A 34 16.06 7.38 -6.21
C LEU A 34 16.60 7.19 -7.63
N HIS A 35 16.51 5.96 -8.14
CA HIS A 35 16.74 5.67 -9.57
C HIS A 35 15.63 6.28 -10.44
N HIS A 36 15.90 6.40 -11.74
CA HIS A 36 15.01 7.07 -12.70
C HIS A 36 13.56 6.57 -12.66
N ALA A 37 13.33 5.26 -12.55
CA ALA A 37 11.98 4.69 -12.49
C ALA A 37 11.20 5.16 -11.23
N HIS A 38 11.83 5.18 -10.07
CA HIS A 38 11.23 5.69 -8.84
C HIS A 38 11.08 7.22 -8.87
N GLN A 39 12.01 7.93 -9.49
CA GLN A 39 11.86 9.37 -9.71
C GLN A 39 10.65 9.69 -10.59
N GLN A 40 10.32 8.86 -11.58
CA GLN A 40 9.09 9.03 -12.36
C GLN A 40 7.82 8.76 -11.53
N LEU A 41 7.87 7.79 -10.61
CA LEU A 41 6.74 7.52 -9.72
C LEU A 41 6.50 8.68 -8.73
N PHE A 42 7.56 9.13 -8.07
CA PHE A 42 7.48 10.07 -6.94
C PHE A 42 7.70 11.53 -7.32
N GLY A 43 8.33 11.81 -8.46
CA GLY A 43 8.76 13.14 -8.89
C GLY A 43 7.77 13.87 -9.80
N ASP A 44 6.68 13.23 -10.20
CA ASP A 44 5.61 13.88 -10.96
C ASP A 44 4.92 14.98 -10.13
N ASN A 45 4.49 16.05 -10.81
CA ASN A 45 3.73 17.13 -10.19
C ASN A 45 2.33 16.62 -9.78
N GLY A 46 2.20 16.22 -8.52
CA GLY A 46 0.95 15.76 -7.93
C GLY A 46 1.11 15.37 -6.47
N LYS A 47 -0.01 15.18 -5.77
CA LYS A 47 -0.02 14.61 -4.42
C LYS A 47 -0.03 13.09 -4.55
N LEU A 48 0.76 12.43 -3.71
CA LEU A 48 0.94 10.99 -3.75
C LEU A 48 0.50 10.40 -2.42
N PHE A 49 -0.29 9.34 -2.51
CA PHE A 49 -0.79 8.62 -1.35
C PHE A 49 -0.69 7.12 -1.56
N SER A 50 -0.63 6.38 -0.46
CA SER A 50 -0.93 4.95 -0.46
C SER A 50 -1.92 4.64 0.64
N LEU A 51 -2.72 3.60 0.43
CA LEU A 51 -3.60 3.07 1.45
C LEU A 51 -3.42 1.56 1.54
N HIS A 52 -3.45 1.02 2.75
CA HIS A 52 -3.24 -0.39 3.02
C HIS A 52 -4.37 -0.94 3.89
N VAL A 53 -4.98 -2.04 3.44
CA VAL A 53 -6.10 -2.68 4.14
C VAL A 53 -5.57 -3.76 5.07
N HIS A 54 -5.82 -3.59 6.37
CA HIS A 54 -5.49 -4.55 7.40
C HIS A 54 -6.74 -5.01 8.15
N SER A 55 -6.97 -6.31 8.17
CA SER A 55 -7.84 -6.96 9.14
C SER A 55 -7.20 -8.30 9.48
N ASP A 56 -7.49 -8.80 10.69
CA ASP A 56 -7.12 -10.15 11.09
C ASP A 56 -8.13 -11.18 10.52
N ASN A 57 -9.32 -10.75 10.07
CA ASN A 57 -10.28 -11.57 9.33
C ASN A 57 -10.07 -11.43 7.80
N ARG A 58 -9.85 -12.56 7.11
CA ARG A 58 -9.56 -12.58 5.67
C ARG A 58 -10.74 -12.16 4.80
N ILE A 59 -11.96 -12.55 5.19
CA ILE A 59 -13.20 -12.21 4.47
C ILE A 59 -13.44 -10.71 4.56
N GLU A 60 -13.38 -10.14 5.77
CA GLU A 60 -13.51 -8.70 6.00
C GLU A 60 -12.45 -7.91 5.21
N LYS A 61 -11.19 -8.39 5.21
CA LYS A 61 -10.10 -7.79 4.44
C LYS A 61 -10.41 -7.77 2.93
N ALA A 62 -10.94 -8.86 2.38
CA ALA A 62 -11.29 -8.95 0.96
C ALA A 62 -12.48 -8.05 0.60
N GLN A 63 -13.52 -8.04 1.43
CA GLN A 63 -14.70 -7.17 1.27
C GLN A 63 -14.29 -5.69 1.33
N THR A 64 -13.55 -5.31 2.38
CA THR A 64 -13.06 -3.93 2.55
C THR A 64 -12.20 -3.49 1.36
N HIS A 65 -11.33 -4.35 0.87
CA HIS A 65 -10.52 -4.05 -0.32
C HIS A 65 -11.38 -3.80 -1.57
N ALA A 66 -12.40 -4.64 -1.80
CA ALA A 66 -13.32 -4.48 -2.94
C ALA A 66 -14.15 -3.20 -2.83
N GLU A 67 -14.66 -2.87 -1.64
CA GLU A 67 -15.42 -1.65 -1.36
C GLU A 67 -14.56 -0.40 -1.58
N ILE A 68 -13.31 -0.40 -1.09
CA ILE A 68 -12.38 0.72 -1.31
C ILE A 68 -12.09 0.88 -2.78
N LYS A 69 -11.79 -0.21 -3.51
CA LYS A 69 -11.56 -0.16 -4.95
C LYS A 69 -12.72 0.50 -5.68
N HIS A 70 -13.94 0.09 -5.37
CA HIS A 70 -15.15 0.67 -5.96
C HIS A 70 -15.27 2.15 -5.63
N LYS A 71 -15.09 2.55 -4.35
CA LYS A 71 -15.18 3.94 -3.91
C LYS A 71 -14.13 4.84 -4.56
N LEU A 72 -12.88 4.39 -4.66
CA LEU A 72 -11.82 5.14 -5.35
C LEU A 72 -12.16 5.33 -6.82
N PHE A 73 -12.62 4.28 -7.50
CA PHE A 73 -12.99 4.33 -8.92
C PHE A 73 -14.15 5.30 -9.17
N VAL A 74 -15.19 5.27 -8.34
CA VAL A 74 -16.36 6.14 -8.49
C VAL A 74 -16.02 7.60 -8.20
N THR A 75 -15.19 7.87 -7.20
CA THR A 75 -14.97 9.24 -6.71
C THR A 75 -13.77 9.95 -7.34
N LEU A 76 -12.70 9.24 -7.71
CA LEU A 76 -11.40 9.86 -8.08
C LEU A 76 -11.03 9.75 -9.56
N SER A 77 -11.81 9.05 -10.39
CA SER A 77 -11.40 8.56 -11.73
C SER A 77 -11.05 9.59 -12.81
N ARG A 78 -11.25 10.90 -12.60
CA ARG A 78 -10.94 11.92 -13.63
C ARG A 78 -9.54 12.52 -13.52
N ASP A 79 -9.09 12.79 -12.29
CA ASP A 79 -7.85 13.53 -12.05
C ASP A 79 -6.85 12.75 -11.16
N CYS A 80 -7.22 11.53 -10.77
CA CYS A 80 -6.36 10.65 -10.00
C CYS A 80 -6.09 9.35 -10.75
N ASP A 81 -4.81 8.96 -10.80
CA ASP A 81 -4.44 7.59 -11.17
C ASP A 81 -4.47 6.72 -9.92
N VAL A 82 -5.10 5.55 -10.02
CA VAL A 82 -5.19 4.57 -8.93
C VAL A 82 -4.55 3.27 -9.40
N PHE A 83 -3.49 2.85 -8.71
CA PHE A 83 -2.71 1.65 -8.99
C PHE A 83 -2.90 0.63 -7.87
N GLU A 84 -2.86 -0.66 -8.21
CA GLU A 84 -2.81 -1.72 -7.21
C GLU A 84 -1.46 -1.63 -6.48
N ALA A 85 -1.49 -1.80 -5.17
CA ALA A 85 -0.28 -1.78 -4.36
C ALA A 85 -0.31 -2.91 -3.32
N SER A 86 0.88 -3.35 -2.93
CA SER A 86 1.03 -4.27 -1.83
C SER A 86 2.23 -3.94 -0.98
N SER A 87 2.21 -4.39 0.26
CA SER A 87 3.41 -4.47 1.09
C SER A 87 3.52 -5.86 1.70
N PHE A 88 4.73 -6.35 1.87
CA PHE A 88 5.01 -7.67 2.41
C PHE A 88 6.36 -7.67 3.12
N ILE A 89 6.57 -8.66 3.98
CA ILE A 89 7.88 -8.91 4.58
C ILE A 89 8.49 -10.05 3.76
N PRO A 90 9.68 -9.88 3.16
CA PRO A 90 10.36 -10.93 2.42
C PRO A 90 10.44 -12.22 3.23
N ASP A 91 10.20 -13.35 2.58
CA ASP A 91 10.26 -14.71 3.16
C ASP A 91 9.31 -15.00 4.32
N VAL A 92 8.36 -14.10 4.63
CA VAL A 92 7.35 -14.29 5.67
C VAL A 92 6.00 -14.56 5.03
N LYS A 93 5.48 -15.78 5.25
CA LYS A 93 4.15 -16.20 4.80
C LYS A 93 3.05 -15.32 5.41
N ASN A 94 1.98 -15.09 4.65
CA ASN A 94 0.82 -14.30 5.07
C ASN A 94 1.16 -12.86 5.51
N SER A 95 2.33 -12.33 5.12
CA SER A 95 2.73 -10.95 5.43
C SER A 95 2.14 -9.92 4.46
N VAL A 96 1.48 -10.37 3.40
CA VAL A 96 1.00 -9.52 2.32
C VAL A 96 -0.19 -8.67 2.78
N VAL A 97 -0.06 -7.37 2.56
CA VAL A 97 -1.08 -6.37 2.84
C VAL A 97 -1.35 -5.64 1.54
N LYS A 98 -2.55 -5.86 1.00
CA LYS A 98 -3.00 -5.24 -0.25
C LYS A 98 -3.50 -3.82 0.01
N GLY A 99 -3.51 -3.03 -1.04
CA GLY A 99 -3.78 -1.61 -0.97
C GLY A 99 -3.79 -0.96 -2.34
N PHE A 100 -3.76 0.36 -2.31
CA PHE A 100 -3.76 1.17 -3.53
C PHE A 100 -2.72 2.26 -3.41
N PHE A 101 -2.08 2.59 -4.53
CA PHE A 101 -1.24 3.77 -4.67
C PHE A 101 -1.99 4.78 -5.53
N ILE A 102 -2.05 6.03 -5.08
CA ILE A 102 -2.87 7.08 -5.69
C ILE A 102 -1.96 8.23 -6.06
N ARG A 103 -2.06 8.65 -7.31
CA ARG A 103 -1.45 9.88 -7.83
C ARG A 103 -2.55 10.86 -8.15
N ASP A 104 -2.69 11.88 -7.31
CA ASP A 104 -3.64 12.97 -7.50
C ASP A 104 -2.96 14.14 -8.23
N LYS A 105 -3.40 14.38 -9.47
CA LYS A 105 -2.93 15.50 -10.30
C LYS A 105 -3.86 16.71 -10.21
N SER A 106 -4.92 16.62 -9.41
CA SER A 106 -5.89 17.70 -9.25
C SER A 106 -5.33 18.84 -8.37
N ALA A 107 -5.84 20.04 -8.60
CA ALA A 107 -5.61 21.18 -7.71
C ALA A 107 -6.52 21.16 -6.47
N THR A 108 -7.37 20.13 -6.33
CA THR A 108 -8.38 20.03 -5.27
C THR A 108 -7.86 19.26 -4.05
N THR A 109 -8.68 19.15 -3.02
CA THR A 109 -8.42 18.29 -1.84
C THR A 109 -9.30 17.04 -1.82
N LEU A 110 -10.01 16.73 -2.92
CA LEU A 110 -10.98 15.64 -2.95
C LEU A 110 -10.36 14.28 -2.59
N SER A 111 -9.16 14.00 -3.10
CA SER A 111 -8.42 12.76 -2.77
C SER A 111 -8.14 12.66 -1.28
N GLU A 112 -7.65 13.74 -0.66
CA GLU A 112 -7.37 13.80 0.78
C GLU A 112 -8.64 13.60 1.60
N ASP A 113 -9.75 14.22 1.21
CA ASP A 113 -11.02 14.12 1.95
C ASP A 113 -11.61 12.70 1.87
N VAL A 114 -11.53 12.07 0.70
CA VAL A 114 -11.91 10.66 0.50
C VAL A 114 -11.01 9.74 1.33
N LEU A 115 -9.71 9.98 1.33
CA LEU A 115 -8.72 9.18 2.07
C LEU A 115 -8.87 9.34 3.58
N LYS A 116 -9.08 10.55 4.08
CA LYS A 116 -9.40 10.81 5.50
C LYS A 116 -10.68 10.08 5.91
N THR A 117 -11.69 10.07 5.04
CA THR A 117 -12.94 9.33 5.29
C THR A 117 -12.68 7.83 5.34
N LEU A 118 -11.89 7.27 4.41
CA LEU A 118 -11.53 5.85 4.42
C LEU A 118 -10.73 5.46 5.65
N GLN A 119 -9.84 6.34 6.11
CA GLN A 119 -9.04 6.15 7.31
C GLN A 119 -9.85 6.09 8.61
N GLN A 120 -11.09 6.59 8.62
CA GLN A 120 -11.98 6.43 9.79
C GLN A 120 -12.32 4.95 10.05
N SER A 121 -12.17 4.09 9.05
CA SER A 121 -12.21 2.65 9.26
C SER A 121 -10.95 2.20 10.01
N LYS A 122 -11.15 1.40 11.07
CA LYS A 122 -10.05 0.80 11.85
C LYS A 122 -9.17 -0.15 11.02
N SER A 123 -9.59 -0.50 9.82
CA SER A 123 -8.95 -1.50 8.97
C SER A 123 -8.12 -0.88 7.84
N VAL A 124 -7.90 0.44 7.85
CA VAL A 124 -7.20 1.17 6.77
C VAL A 124 -6.11 2.08 7.33
N CYS A 125 -4.90 1.91 6.82
CA CYS A 125 -3.80 2.86 7.02
C CYS A 125 -3.60 3.69 5.75
N VAL A 126 -3.38 4.99 5.88
CA VAL A 126 -3.12 5.91 4.76
C VAL A 126 -1.77 6.57 4.97
N PHE A 127 -0.97 6.66 3.91
CA PHE A 127 0.31 7.35 3.89
C PHE A 127 0.30 8.44 2.82
N SER A 128 0.99 9.55 3.09
CA SER A 128 1.31 10.56 2.08
C SER A 128 2.80 10.54 1.79
N TYR A 129 3.17 10.84 0.55
CA TYR A 129 4.56 10.91 0.13
C TYR A 129 4.96 12.36 -0.16
N LYS A 130 6.11 12.75 0.38
CA LYS A 130 6.63 14.11 0.31
C LYS A 130 8.05 14.12 -0.23
N ARG A 131 8.42 15.25 -0.81
CA ARG A 131 9.75 15.50 -1.37
C ARG A 131 10.51 16.50 -0.51
N GLU A 132 11.77 16.19 -0.23
CA GLU A 132 12.74 17.06 0.43
C GLU A 132 14.02 17.10 -0.42
N GLY A 133 14.15 18.12 -1.26
CA GLY A 133 15.25 18.24 -2.21
C GLY A 133 15.22 17.11 -3.26
N GLN A 134 16.17 16.17 -3.18
CA GLN A 134 16.26 15.00 -4.06
C GLN A 134 15.71 13.72 -3.40
N TYR A 135 15.29 13.81 -2.13
CA TYR A 135 14.86 12.67 -1.34
C TYR A 135 13.33 12.64 -1.22
N TYR A 136 12.79 11.44 -1.10
CA TYR A 136 11.37 11.21 -0.92
C TYR A 136 11.17 10.44 0.36
N TRP A 137 10.11 10.78 1.09
CA TRP A 137 9.78 10.14 2.35
C TRP A 137 8.27 9.99 2.47
N GLN A 138 7.87 9.03 3.29
CA GLN A 138 6.47 8.81 3.61
C GLN A 138 6.15 9.26 5.03
N GLU A 139 4.92 9.69 5.23
CA GLU A 139 4.32 9.87 6.55
C GLU A 139 2.96 9.20 6.59
N MET A 140 2.60 8.68 7.76
CA MET A 140 1.22 8.28 7.99
C MET A 140 0.37 9.55 8.01
N LEU A 141 -0.70 9.56 7.23
CA LEU A 141 -1.70 10.61 7.33
C LEU A 141 -2.33 10.44 8.72
N SER A 142 -2.17 11.38 9.65
CA SER A 142 -2.77 11.26 10.97
C SER A 142 -4.12 11.98 11.03
N PRO A 143 -5.11 11.45 11.78
CA PRO A 143 -6.28 12.24 12.14
C PRO A 143 -5.81 13.50 12.87
N VAL A 144 -6.39 14.64 12.52
CA VAL A 144 -6.06 15.95 13.10
C VAL A 144 -6.03 15.83 14.63
N ASN A 145 -4.89 16.19 15.25
CA ASN A 145 -4.57 16.23 16.69
C ASN A 145 -3.66 15.13 17.27
N GLN A 146 -3.04 14.26 16.47
CA GLN A 146 -1.94 13.41 16.96
C GLN A 146 -0.66 13.69 16.18
N VAL A 147 0.15 14.60 16.73
CA VAL A 147 1.55 14.77 16.32
C VAL A 147 2.35 13.76 17.14
N GLU A 148 2.33 12.50 16.73
CA GLU A 148 3.46 11.63 17.07
C GLU A 148 4.62 12.06 16.17
N GLU A 149 5.79 12.32 16.76
CA GLU A 149 7.05 12.49 16.04
C GLU A 149 7.37 11.19 15.29
N SER A 150 6.70 11.01 14.15
CA SER A 150 7.02 9.93 13.23
C SER A 150 8.39 10.26 12.62
N SER A 151 9.39 9.48 13.02
CA SER A 151 10.70 9.50 12.35
C SER A 151 10.49 9.39 10.83
N ARG A 152 11.09 10.31 10.07
CA ARG A 152 10.94 10.33 8.62
C ARG A 152 11.45 9.01 8.04
N GLN A 153 10.60 8.37 7.26
CA GLN A 153 10.92 7.10 6.58
C GLN A 153 11.16 7.41 5.11
N PHE A 154 12.43 7.47 4.71
CA PHE A 154 12.83 7.74 3.34
C PHE A 154 12.61 6.52 2.45
N ILE A 155 12.17 6.80 1.23
CA ILE A 155 11.94 5.81 0.19
C ILE A 155 13.29 5.47 -0.42
N ILE A 156 13.63 4.18 -0.44
CA ILE A 156 14.81 3.68 -1.15
C ILE A 156 14.39 2.57 -2.12
N PRO A 157 15.06 2.41 -3.27
CA PRO A 157 14.79 1.30 -4.19
C PRO A 157 14.96 -0.04 -3.48
N ALA A 158 14.09 -1.00 -3.79
CA ALA A 158 14.24 -2.38 -3.37
C ALA A 158 14.41 -3.27 -4.60
N ALA A 159 15.15 -4.38 -4.42
CA ALA A 159 15.23 -5.40 -5.46
C ALA A 159 13.84 -5.99 -5.73
N ALA A 160 13.64 -6.47 -6.96
CA ALA A 160 12.46 -7.27 -7.27
C ALA A 160 12.41 -8.48 -6.34
N ALA A 161 11.21 -8.79 -5.84
CA ALA A 161 11.03 -10.00 -5.05
C ALA A 161 11.23 -11.22 -5.96
N GLU A 162 11.95 -12.24 -5.48
CA GLU A 162 12.12 -13.52 -6.20
C GLU A 162 10.77 -14.16 -6.57
N HIS A 163 9.75 -13.90 -5.75
CA HIS A 163 8.39 -14.35 -5.98
C HIS A 163 7.42 -13.16 -5.86
N HIS A 164 6.47 -13.07 -6.80
CA HIS A 164 5.46 -12.01 -6.78
C HIS A 164 4.67 -12.03 -5.45
N PRO A 165 4.31 -10.89 -4.83
CA PRO A 165 3.59 -10.88 -3.56
C PRO A 165 2.26 -11.66 -3.57
N SER A 166 1.65 -11.82 -4.75
CA SER A 166 0.50 -12.71 -4.90
C SER A 166 0.83 -14.15 -4.50
N THR A 167 2.02 -14.68 -4.78
CA THR A 167 2.44 -16.04 -4.42
C THR A 167 2.63 -16.20 -2.90
N LEU A 168 3.06 -15.15 -2.20
CA LEU A 168 3.12 -15.11 -0.73
C LEU A 168 1.73 -15.12 -0.08
N ASN A 169 0.71 -14.73 -0.85
CA ASN A 169 -0.70 -14.74 -0.47
C ASN A 169 -1.44 -15.99 -1.00
N ILE A 170 -0.81 -16.76 -1.89
CA ILE A 170 -1.24 -18.11 -2.26
C ILE A 170 -0.82 -19.02 -1.08
N ARG A 171 -1.65 -19.02 -0.03
CA ARG A 171 -2.11 -20.34 0.41
C ARG A 171 -2.83 -20.91 -0.79
N ASN A 172 -2.47 -22.12 -1.18
CA ASN A 172 -3.32 -23.02 -1.95
C ASN A 172 -4.80 -22.88 -1.55
N SER A 173 -5.50 -21.89 -2.11
CA SER A 173 -6.84 -21.47 -1.66
C SER A 173 -7.83 -21.38 -2.81
N ASP A 174 -7.34 -21.51 -4.04
CA ASP A 174 -8.17 -21.95 -5.18
C ASP A 174 -8.16 -23.48 -5.33
N VAL A 175 -7.27 -24.17 -4.60
CA VAL A 175 -7.20 -25.64 -4.52
C VAL A 175 -6.98 -25.98 -3.04
N PHE A 176 -8.02 -26.43 -2.36
CA PHE A 176 -7.87 -27.03 -1.04
C PHE A 176 -7.24 -28.41 -1.21
N TYR A 177 -6.06 -28.64 -0.65
CA TYR A 177 -5.37 -29.92 -0.82
C TYR A 177 -5.95 -30.98 0.12
N CYS A 178 -6.71 -30.57 1.14
CA CYS A 178 -7.50 -31.45 1.97
C CYS A 178 -8.77 -30.78 2.51
N MET A 179 -9.73 -31.62 2.90
CA MET A 179 -11.01 -31.20 3.48
C MET A 179 -10.86 -30.36 4.75
N HIS A 180 -9.78 -30.56 5.51
CA HIS A 180 -9.52 -29.83 6.75
C HIS A 180 -9.25 -28.34 6.50
N GLU A 181 -8.41 -28.02 5.50
CA GLU A 181 -8.13 -26.63 5.10
C GLU A 181 -9.38 -25.92 4.58
N ALA A 182 -10.24 -26.64 3.84
CA ALA A 182 -11.53 -26.12 3.39
C ALA A 182 -12.47 -25.85 4.57
N TYR A 183 -12.49 -26.75 5.55
CA TYR A 183 -13.30 -26.62 6.75
C TYR A 183 -12.85 -25.46 7.65
N GLU A 184 -11.53 -25.25 7.82
CA GLU A 184 -11.00 -24.11 8.58
C GLU A 184 -11.43 -22.77 7.99
N VAL A 185 -11.42 -22.63 6.66
CA VAL A 185 -11.88 -21.41 5.97
C VAL A 185 -13.38 -21.16 6.15
N LEU A 186 -14.19 -22.21 6.28
CA LEU A 186 -15.63 -22.08 6.54
C LEU A 186 -15.97 -21.71 7.99
N GLN A 187 -14.99 -21.75 8.90
CA GLN A 187 -15.15 -21.42 10.32
C GLN A 187 -14.60 -20.03 10.68
N GLU A 188 -13.99 -19.31 9.71
CA GLU A 188 -13.57 -17.90 9.84
C GLU A 188 -14.74 -16.90 9.72
#